data_AF-A0A1N6JW53-F1
#
_entry.id   AF-A0A1N6JW53-F1
#
_cell.length_a   1.000
_cell.length_b   1.000
_cell.length_c   1.000
_cell.angle_alpha   90.00
_cell.angle_beta   90.00
_cell.angle_gamma   90.00
#
_symmetry.space_group_name_H-M   'P 1'
#
loop_
_entity.id
_entity.type
_entity.pdbx_description
1 polymer ?
#
loop_
_entity_poly.entity_id
_entity_poly.type
_entity_poly.pdbx_seq_one_letter_code
_entity_poly.pdbx_strand_id
1 'polypeptide(L)' 'MKKLLFLIMIIALLLPCSDLLAQCSLCTKTAQQLGEGPAKGLNNGILMLAFTPLALMAFLGWRWWRSQRAN' A
#
# COMPACT_ATOMS: atom_id res chain seq x y z
N MET A 1 22.90 -11.88 16.38
CA MET A 1 21.54 -12.48 16.46
C MET A 1 20.43 -11.45 16.29
N LYS A 2 20.25 -10.47 17.19
CA LYS A 2 19.11 -9.51 17.13
C LYS A 2 19.02 -8.67 15.85
N LYS A 3 20.16 -8.21 15.31
CA LYS A 3 20.21 -7.45 14.04
C LYS A 3 19.84 -8.29 12.81
N LEU A 4 20.19 -9.58 12.82
CA LEU A 4 19.84 -10.51 11.75
C LEU A 4 18.34 -10.82 11.77
N LEU A 5 17.76 -11.00 12.96
CA LEU A 5 16.32 -11.17 13.17
C LEU A 5 15.52 -9.96 12.66
N PHE A 6 15.98 -8.75 12.98
CA PHE A 6 15.36 -7.52 12.49
C PHE A 6 15.45 -7.38 10.97
N LEU A 7 16.59 -7.74 10.38
CA LEU A 7 16.77 -7.74 8.93
C LEU A 7 15.86 -8.75 8.23
N ILE A 8 15.74 -9.96 8.77
CA ILE A 8 14.84 -11.01 8.25
C ILE A 8 13.38 -10.53 8.33
N MET A 9 12.99 -9.85 9.41
CA MET A 9 11.64 -9.31 9.56
C MET A 9 11.32 -8.23 8.51
N ILE A 10 12.28 -7.33 8.23
CA ILE A 10 12.12 -6.32 7.18
C ILE A 10 12.00 -6.96 5.79
N ILE A 11 12.83 -7.96 5.49
CA ILE A 11 12.78 -8.69 4.21
C ILE A 11 11.46 -9.44 4.06
N ALA A 12 10.96 -10.07 5.13
CA ALA A 12 9.66 -10.72 5.18
C ALA A 12 8.49 -9.76 4.89
N LEU A 13 8.58 -8.50 5.36
CA LEU A 13 7.56 -7.48 5.12
C LEU A 13 7.56 -6.94 3.68
N LEU A 14 8.70 -7.04 2.98
CA LEU A 14 8.87 -6.59 1.59
C LEU A 14 8.51 -7.67 0.55
N LEU A 15 8.30 -8.91 0.98
CA LEU A 15 7.86 -9.99 0.10
C LEU A 15 6.40 -9.76 -0.31
N PRO A 16 6.10 -9.61 -1.61
CA PRO A 16 4.72 -9.45 -2.06
C PRO A 16 3.97 -10.76 -1.82
N CYS A 17 3.03 -10.75 -0.88
CA CYS A 17 2.05 -11.83 -0.73
C CYS A 17 1.02 -11.66 -1.86
N SER A 18 0.92 -12.69 -2.70
CA SER A 18 0.06 -12.78 -3.88
C SER A 18 -1.42 -12.50 -3.59
N ASP A 19 -2.12 -12.06 -4.63
CA ASP A 19 -3.53 -11.70 -4.68
C ASP A 19 -3.96 -10.75 -3.55
N LEU A 20 -3.81 -9.44 -3.82
CA LEU A 20 -4.43 -8.40 -3.01
C LEU A 20 -5.96 -8.53 -3.13
N LEU A 21 -6.55 -9.46 -2.39
CA LEU A 21 -7.98 -9.49 -2.16
C LEU A 21 -8.30 -8.21 -1.38
N ALA A 22 -9.25 -7.42 -1.90
CA ALA A 22 -9.67 -6.21 -1.22
C ALA A 22 -10.07 -6.57 0.22
N GLN A 23 -9.37 -6.00 1.19
CA GLN A 23 -9.62 -6.28 2.61
C GLN A 23 -10.91 -5.60 3.10
N CYS A 24 -11.44 -4.63 2.34
CA CYS A 24 -12.72 -3.98 2.62
C CYS A 24 -13.90 -4.84 2.17
N SER A 25 -14.72 -5.28 3.12
CA SER A 25 -15.91 -6.11 2.88
C SER A 25 -16.93 -5.49 1.92
N LEU A 26 -17.06 -4.15 1.91
CA LEU A 26 -17.90 -3.41 0.96
C LEU A 26 -17.38 -3.51 -0.48
N CYS A 27 -16.06 -3.41 -0.66
CA CYS A 27 -15.43 -3.45 -1.98
C CYS A 27 -15.58 -4.84 -2.62
N THR A 28 -15.39 -5.89 -1.82
CA THR A 28 -15.54 -7.29 -2.25
C THR A 28 -16.98 -7.60 -2.67
N LYS A 29 -17.97 -7.18 -1.88
CA LYS A 29 -19.38 -7.36 -2.23
C LYS A 29 -19.75 -6.63 -3.52
N THR A 30 -19.25 -5.41 -3.68
CA THR A 30 -19.50 -4.59 -4.88
C THR A 30 -18.87 -5.27 -6.11
N ALA A 31 -17.59 -5.67 -6.04
CA ALA A 31 -16.90 -6.36 -7.13
C ALA A 31 -17.64 -7.62 -7.62
N GLN A 32 -18.21 -8.42 -6.69
CA GLN A 32 -18.98 -9.62 -7.04
C GLN A 32 -20.24 -9.33 -7.88
N GLN A 33 -20.81 -8.12 -7.77
CA GLN A 33 -22.00 -7.73 -8.54
C GLN A 33 -21.68 -7.12 -9.91
N LEU A 34 -20.41 -6.80 -10.17
CA LEU A 34 -19.98 -6.00 -11.33
C LEU A 34 -19.46 -6.83 -12.52
N GLY A 35 -19.24 -8.13 -12.34
CA GLY A 35 -18.61 -8.99 -13.36
C GLY A 35 -17.11 -8.73 -13.53
N GLU A 36 -16.40 -9.60 -14.25
CA GLU A 36 -14.93 -9.63 -14.33
C GLU A 36 -14.25 -8.31 -14.73
N GLY A 37 -14.70 -7.67 -15.81
CA GLY A 37 -14.08 -6.45 -16.34
C GLY A 37 -14.21 -5.25 -15.38
N PRO A 38 -15.43 -4.87 -14.99
CA PRO A 38 -15.65 -3.76 -14.07
C PRO A 38 -15.12 -4.05 -12.65
N ALA A 39 -15.10 -5.29 -12.19
CA ALA A 39 -14.46 -5.68 -10.91
C ALA A 39 -12.94 -5.42 -10.91
N LYS A 40 -12.24 -5.70 -12.02
CA LYS A 40 -10.82 -5.34 -12.16
C LYS A 40 -10.60 -3.83 -12.18
N GLY A 41 -11.48 -3.09 -12.86
CA GLY A 41 -11.47 -1.62 -12.85
C GLY A 41 -11.63 -1.04 -11.45
N LEU A 42 -12.53 -1.60 -10.65
CA LEU A 42 -12.75 -1.21 -9.25
C LEU A 42 -11.49 -1.42 -8.39
N ASN A 43 -10.85 -2.58 -8.48
CA ASN A 43 -9.61 -2.86 -7.72
C ASN A 43 -8.49 -1.88 -8.08
N ASN A 44 -8.32 -1.55 -9.36
CA ASN A 44 -7.34 -0.54 -9.79
C ASN A 44 -7.66 0.84 -9.22
N GLY A 45 -8.94 1.22 -9.15
CA GLY A 45 -9.38 2.46 -8.51
C GLY A 45 -9.05 2.53 -7.02
N ILE A 46 -9.26 1.44 -6.28
CA ILE A 46 -8.92 1.35 -4.85
C ILE A 46 -7.41 1.53 -4.65
N LEU A 47 -6.58 0.85 -5.47
CA LEU A 47 -5.12 0.98 -5.39
C LEU A 47 -4.66 2.41 -5.67
N MET A 48 -5.25 3.09 -6.68
CA MET A 48 -4.95 4.49 -6.97
C MET A 48 -5.30 5.41 -5.79
N LEU A 49 -6.49 5.21 -5.20
CA LEU A 49 -6.94 5.99 -4.04
C LEU A 49 -6.05 5.77 -2.82
N ALA A 50 -5.60 4.54 -2.57
CA ALA A 50 -4.71 4.21 -1.46
C ALA A 50 -3.27 4.74 -1.69
N PHE A 51 -2.78 4.74 -2.94
CA PHE A 51 -1.46 5.25 -3.28
C PHE A 51 -1.33 6.76 -2.99
N THR A 52 -2.39 7.53 -3.23
CA THR A 52 -2.39 8.99 -3.11
C THR A 52 -1.98 9.50 -1.71
N PRO A 53 -2.64 9.11 -0.59
CA PRO A 53 -2.24 9.57 0.74
C PRO A 53 -0.86 9.05 1.16
N LEU A 54 -0.48 7.84 0.74
CA LEU A 54 0.85 7.28 1.03
C LEU A 54 1.96 8.09 0.34
N ALA A 55 1.79 8.41 -0.94
CA ALA A 55 2.72 9.24 -1.69
C ALA A 55 2.83 10.65 -1.09
N LEU A 56 1.70 11.23 -0.67
CA LEU A 56 1.68 12.54 -0.03
C LEU A 56 2.44 12.52 1.31
N MET A 57 2.17 11.54 2.18
CA MET A 57 2.88 11.40 3.45
C MET A 57 4.39 11.19 3.25
N ALA A 58 4.79 10.37 2.27
CA ALA A 58 6.18 10.15 1.94
C ALA A 58 6.87 11.45 1.47
N PHE A 59 6.22 12.23 0.60
CA PHE A 59 6.74 13.50 0.10
C PHE A 59 6.89 14.53 1.23
N LEU A 60 5.86 14.72 2.05
CA LEU A 60 5.88 15.66 3.16
C LEU A 60 6.94 15.28 4.21
N GLY A 61 7.01 13.99 4.56
CA GLY A 61 8.02 13.47 5.49
C GLY A 61 9.44 13.69 4.97
N TRP A 62 9.69 13.40 3.70
CA TRP A 62 10.99 13.64 3.07
C TRP A 62 11.36 15.13 3.05
N ARG A 63 10.42 16.00 2.69
CA ARG A 63 10.63 17.45 2.67
C ARG A 63 10.93 18.01 4.06
N TRP A 64 10.20 17.55 5.08
CA TRP A 64 10.47 17.94 6.47
C TRP A 64 11.86 17.49 6.93
N TRP A 65 12.23 16.23 6.67
CA TRP A 65 13.55 15.71 7.04
C TRP A 65 14.70 16.48 6.36
N ARG A 66 14.54 16.85 5.10
CA ARG A 66 15.50 17.71 4.39
C ARG A 66 15.61 19.10 5.01
N SER A 67 14.49 19.68 5.44
CA SER A 67 14.47 20.98 6.13
C SER A 67 15.21 20.92 7.48
N GLN A 68 15.05 19.83 8.24
CA GLN A 68 15.73 19.62 9.51
C GLN A 68 17.25 19.38 9.37
N ARG A 69 17.70 18.94 8.19
CA ARG A 69 19.13 18.77 7.87
C ARG A 69 19.79 20.02 7.29
N ALA A 70 19.00 21.00 6.86
CA ALA A 70 19.48 22.25 6.28
C ALA A 70 19.56 23.40 7.31
N ASN A 71 18.86 23.25 8.44
CA ASN A 71 19.09 24.00 9.68
C ASN A 71 20.14 23.29 10.54
#